data_AF-A0A947EX43-F1
#
_entry.id   AF-A0A947EX43-F1
#
_cell.length_a   1.000
_cell.length_b   1.000
_cell.length_c   1.000
_cell.angle_alpha   90.00
_cell.angle_beta   90.00
_cell.angle_gamma   90.00
#
_symmetry.space_group_name_H-M   'P 1'
#
loop_
_entity.id
_entity.type
_entity.pdbx_description
1 polymer ?
#
loop_
_entity_poly.entity_id
_entity_poly.type
_entity_poly.pdbx_seq_one_letter_code
_entity_poly.pdbx_strand_id
1 'polypeptide(L)'
;MGGLLISCADSKKSKMPISELTSVDLENAVLLDVRTPEEFAEGHLEGAVNMDWYQANFAKQLEAIGKGDKVYVYCKKGGRSAEAANLMDSLGYKKVVDLAGGYDAWLEFKD
;
A
#
# COMPACT_ATOMS: atom_id res chain seq x y z
N MET A 1 16.05 -31.68 24.14
CA MET A 1 16.32 -30.24 24.35
C MET A 1 15.51 -29.45 23.34
N GLY A 2 14.64 -28.57 23.82
CA GLY A 2 14.13 -27.40 23.07
C GLY A 2 13.17 -27.65 21.91
N GLY A 3 11.92 -28.02 22.21
CA GLY A 3 10.82 -27.66 21.32
C GLY A 3 10.47 -26.19 21.52
N LEU A 4 10.56 -25.38 20.48
CA LEU A 4 9.75 -24.18 20.35
C LEU A 4 9.48 -23.94 18.85
N LEU A 5 8.24 -24.22 18.48
CA LEU A 5 7.64 -23.90 17.20
C LEU A 5 7.64 -22.37 17.05
N ILE A 6 8.57 -21.82 16.28
CA ILE A 6 8.39 -20.45 15.78
C ILE A 6 7.46 -20.60 14.59
N SER A 7 6.17 -20.41 14.87
CA SER A 7 5.17 -20.09 13.84
C SER A 7 5.75 -18.96 13.01
N CYS A 8 6.17 -19.27 11.80
CA CYS A 8 6.45 -18.26 10.80
C CYS A 8 5.14 -17.49 10.64
N ALA A 9 5.12 -16.26 11.15
CA ALA A 9 3.95 -15.41 11.11
C ALA A 9 3.49 -15.28 9.66
N ASP A 10 2.27 -15.72 9.39
CA ASP A 10 1.57 -15.48 8.14
C ASP A 10 1.58 -13.98 7.84
N SER A 11 2.51 -13.52 7.01
CA SER A 11 2.43 -12.21 6.39
C SER A 11 1.22 -12.22 5.45
N LYS A 12 0.05 -11.87 5.98
CA LYS A 12 -1.19 -11.80 5.22
C LYS A 12 -1.19 -10.58 4.32
N LYS A 13 -0.56 -10.72 3.16
CA LYS A 13 -0.72 -9.82 2.02
C LYS A 13 -2.20 -9.82 1.63
N SER A 14 -2.88 -8.70 1.85
CA SER A 14 -4.33 -8.59 1.66
C SER A 14 -4.62 -7.79 0.40
N LYS A 15 -5.57 -8.26 -0.42
CA LYS A 15 -5.99 -7.55 -1.63
C LYS A 15 -7.43 -7.08 -1.44
N MET A 16 -7.67 -5.79 -1.66
CA MET A 16 -8.97 -5.15 -1.46
C MET A 16 -9.24 -4.24 -2.66
N PRO A 17 -10.45 -4.18 -3.22
CA PRO A 17 -10.75 -3.19 -4.26
C PRO A 17 -10.74 -1.78 -3.67
N ILE A 18 -10.22 -0.81 -4.43
CA ILE A 18 -10.16 0.59 -3.96
C ILE A 18 -11.53 1.20 -3.65
N SER A 19 -12.60 0.67 -4.23
CA SER A 19 -13.99 1.09 -3.99
C SER A 19 -14.47 0.79 -2.58
N GLU A 20 -13.87 -0.18 -1.89
CA GLU A 20 -14.22 -0.56 -0.51
C GLU A 20 -13.42 0.25 0.52
N LEU A 21 -12.44 1.05 0.08
CA LEU A 21 -11.64 1.88 0.97
C LEU A 21 -12.49 3.03 1.51
N THR A 22 -12.58 3.13 2.83
CA THR A 22 -13.30 4.21 3.51
C THR A 22 -12.35 5.10 4.31
N SER A 23 -12.80 6.32 4.67
CA SER A 23 -12.02 7.19 5.56
C SER A 23 -11.75 6.55 6.92
N VAL A 24 -12.62 5.65 7.39
CA VAL A 24 -12.47 4.90 8.65
C VAL A 24 -11.29 3.95 8.59
N ASP A 25 -11.04 3.33 7.43
CA ASP A 25 -9.86 2.49 7.21
C ASP A 25 -8.56 3.30 7.32
N LEU A 26 -8.61 4.58 6.93
CA LEU A 26 -7.46 5.49 6.91
C LEU A 26 -7.18 6.15 8.26
N GLU A 27 -8.12 6.14 9.21
CA GLU A 27 -7.92 6.75 10.54
C GLU A 27 -6.70 6.18 11.29
N ASN A 28 -6.34 4.92 11.03
CA ASN A 28 -5.19 4.24 11.65
C ASN A 28 -4.33 3.53 10.60
N ALA A 29 -4.29 4.06 9.38
CA ALA A 29 -3.52 3.48 8.30
C ALA A 29 -2.89 4.54 7.42
N VAL A 30 -1.79 4.15 6.77
CA VAL A 30 -1.12 4.99 5.79
C VAL A 30 -1.64 4.62 4.41
N LEU A 31 -2.17 5.60 3.70
CA LEU A 31 -2.51 5.45 2.29
C LEU A 31 -1.32 5.85 1.43
N LEU A 32 -0.85 4.93 0.61
CA LEU A 32 0.34 5.07 -0.22
C LEU A 32 -0.05 5.08 -1.70
N ASP A 33 0.30 6.16 -2.37
CA ASP A 33 0.16 6.29 -3.81
C ASP A 33 1.51 6.07 -4.49
N VAL A 34 1.65 4.97 -5.23
CA VAL A 34 2.91 4.62 -5.91
C VAL A 34 3.01 5.11 -7.36
N ARG A 35 2.14 6.04 -7.75
CA ARG A 35 2.18 6.69 -9.06
C ARG A 35 3.26 7.77 -9.11
N THR A 36 3.51 8.29 -10.30
CA THR A 36 4.41 9.44 -10.44
C THR A 36 3.80 10.67 -9.78
N PRO A 37 4.63 11.63 -9.34
CA PRO A 37 4.14 12.87 -8.73
C PRO A 37 3.25 13.70 -9.67
N GLU A 38 3.47 13.59 -10.98
CA GLU A 38 2.62 14.20 -12.00
C GLU A 38 1.19 13.63 -11.95
N GLU A 39 1.04 12.30 -11.94
CA GLU A 39 -0.27 11.64 -11.81
C GLU A 39 -0.95 11.96 -10.48
N PHE A 40 -0.15 12.11 -9.42
CA PHE A 40 -0.66 12.48 -8.09
C PHE A 40 -1.15 13.93 -8.04
N ALA A 41 -0.45 14.86 -8.69
CA ALA A 41 -0.84 16.26 -8.77
C ALA A 41 -2.13 16.47 -9.58
N GLU A 42 -2.39 15.63 -10.59
CA GLU A 42 -3.65 15.64 -11.35
C GLU A 42 -4.87 15.22 -10.51
N GLY A 43 -4.64 14.39 -9.49
CA GLY A 43 -5.67 13.96 -8.56
C GLY A 43 -5.29 12.69 -7.81
N HIS A 44 -5.66 12.62 -6.53
CA HIS A 44 -5.33 11.53 -5.63
C HIS A 44 -6.38 11.39 -4.54
N LEU A 45 -6.30 10.29 -3.79
CA LEU A 45 -7.15 10.06 -2.64
C LEU A 45 -6.71 10.97 -1.48
N GLU A 46 -7.67 11.56 -0.77
CA GLU A 46 -7.36 12.46 0.34
C GLU A 46 -6.55 11.75 1.43
N GLY A 47 -5.48 12.40 1.89
CA GLY A 47 -4.54 11.83 2.87
C GLY A 47 -3.55 10.81 2.31
N ALA A 48 -3.56 10.54 1.00
CA ALA A 48 -2.56 9.69 0.37
C ALA A 48 -1.16 10.35 0.38
N VAL A 49 -0.15 9.53 0.68
CA VAL A 49 1.26 9.91 0.57
C VAL A 49 1.79 9.39 -0.75
N ASN A 50 2.28 10.29 -1.60
CA ASN A 50 2.89 9.91 -2.86
C ASN A 50 4.32 9.39 -2.65
N MET A 51 4.60 8.18 -3.13
CA MET A 51 5.92 7.58 -3.20
C MET A 51 6.10 6.92 -4.56
N ASP A 52 6.72 7.60 -5.49
CA ASP A 52 6.91 7.08 -6.84
C ASP A 52 7.71 5.76 -6.85
N TRP A 53 7.07 4.68 -7.31
CA TRP A 53 7.68 3.36 -7.44
C TRP A 53 8.91 3.36 -8.35
N TYR A 54 8.97 4.25 -9.34
CA TYR A 54 10.10 4.34 -10.26
C TYR A 54 11.32 5.01 -9.64
N GLN A 55 11.19 5.64 -8.47
CA GLN A 55 12.32 6.24 -7.79
C GLN A 55 13.20 5.18 -7.12
N ALA A 56 14.52 5.29 -7.32
CA ALA A 56 15.49 4.40 -6.68
C ALA A 56 15.47 4.48 -5.13
N ASN A 57 14.96 5.58 -4.56
CA ASN A 57 14.84 5.77 -3.12
C ASN A 57 13.52 5.24 -2.54
N PHE A 58 12.65 4.59 -3.32
CA PHE A 58 11.34 4.11 -2.85
C PHE A 58 11.45 3.28 -1.56
N ALA A 59 12.34 2.29 -1.53
CA ALA A 59 12.57 1.45 -0.34
C ALA A 59 12.99 2.26 0.90
N LYS A 60 13.74 3.34 0.71
CA LYS A 60 14.18 4.25 1.79
C LYS A 60 13.03 5.14 2.28
N GLN A 61 12.16 5.57 1.39
CA GLN A 61 10.96 6.34 1.77
C GLN A 61 10.01 5.49 2.61
N LEU A 62 9.89 4.20 2.30
CA LEU A 62 9.10 3.27 3.12
C LEU A 62 9.58 3.24 4.57
N GLU A 63 10.89 3.36 4.86
CA GLU A 63 11.42 3.34 6.23
C GLU A 63 10.84 4.43 7.14
N ALA A 64 10.27 5.50 6.57
CA ALA A 64 9.52 6.51 7.33
C ALA A 64 8.20 5.98 7.91
N ILE A 65 7.67 4.89 7.35
CA ILE A 65 6.44 4.21 7.76
C ILE A 65 6.80 3.07 8.70
N GLY A 66 6.13 2.99 9.85
CA GLY A 66 6.35 1.91 10.80
C GLY A 66 5.93 0.56 10.24
N LYS A 67 6.76 -0.47 10.42
CA LYS A 67 6.49 -1.84 9.93
C LYS A 67 5.26 -2.50 10.57
N GLY A 68 4.77 -1.94 11.68
CA GLY A 68 3.55 -2.39 12.39
C GLY A 68 2.29 -1.66 11.97
N ASP A 69 2.41 -0.54 11.26
CA ASP A 69 1.30 0.26 10.77
C ASP A 69 0.62 -0.45 9.59
N LYS A 70 -0.68 -0.20 9.46
CA LYS A 70 -1.44 -0.70 8.32
C LYS A 70 -1.17 0.21 7.14
N VAL A 71 -0.78 -0.35 6.00
CA VAL A 71 -0.48 0.43 4.80
C VAL A 71 -1.36 -0.06 3.66
N TYR A 72 -2.13 0.85 3.10
CA TYR A 72 -2.89 0.65 1.87
C TYR A 72 -2.07 1.20 0.72
N VAL A 73 -1.78 0.38 -0.28
CA VAL A 73 -0.97 0.79 -1.44
C VAL A 73 -1.79 0.67 -2.71
N TYR A 74 -1.78 1.73 -3.51
CA TYR A 74 -2.45 1.75 -4.81
C TYR A 74 -1.59 2.43 -5.87
N CYS A 75 -1.87 2.09 -7.12
CA CYS A 75 -1.26 2.74 -8.28
C CYS A 75 -2.36 3.12 -9.28
N LYS A 76 -2.02 3.35 -10.56
CA LYS A 76 -3.04 3.67 -11.58
C LYS A 76 -4.05 2.53 -11.83
N LYS A 77 -3.57 1.28 -11.94
CA LYS A 77 -4.38 0.11 -12.37
C LYS A 77 -4.23 -1.17 -11.51
N GLY A 78 -3.44 -1.12 -10.44
CA GLY A 78 -3.15 -2.27 -9.55
C GLY A 78 -1.89 -3.10 -9.88
N GLY A 79 -1.10 -2.75 -10.90
CA GLY A 79 0.13 -3.48 -11.25
C GLY A 79 1.32 -3.13 -10.35
N ARG A 80 1.72 -1.86 -10.34
CA ARG A 80 2.85 -1.34 -9.53
C ARG A 80 2.61 -1.51 -8.03
N SER A 81 1.37 -1.39 -7.57
CA SER A 81 1.01 -1.55 -6.16
C SER A 81 1.21 -2.97 -5.65
N ALA A 82 1.00 -3.98 -6.50
CA ALA A 82 1.28 -5.37 -6.14
C ALA A 82 2.78 -5.62 -5.92
N GLU A 83 3.64 -5.03 -6.77
CA GLU A 83 5.10 -5.10 -6.61
C GLU A 83 5.57 -4.34 -5.36
N ALA A 84 5.03 -3.14 -5.13
CA ALA A 84 5.27 -2.38 -3.91
C ALA A 84 4.86 -3.17 -2.66
N ALA A 85 3.70 -3.82 -2.68
CA ALA A 85 3.25 -4.66 -1.58
C ALA A 85 4.17 -5.87 -1.34
N ASN A 86 4.71 -6.47 -2.40
CA ASN A 86 5.72 -7.53 -2.30
C ASN A 86 7.03 -7.04 -1.69
N LEU A 87 7.48 -5.85 -2.07
CA LEU A 87 8.67 -5.23 -1.49
C LEU A 87 8.45 -4.93 0.00
N MET A 88 7.32 -4.35 0.37
CA MET A 88 6.98 -4.06 1.76
C MET A 88 6.89 -5.34 2.61
N ASP A 89 6.30 -6.40 2.07
CA ASP A 89 6.29 -7.71 2.73
C ASP A 89 7.72 -8.23 2.98
N SER A 90 8.62 -8.12 1.99
CA SER A 90 10.05 -8.43 2.16
C SER A 90 10.74 -7.47 3.15
N LEU A 91 10.25 -6.23 3.23
CA LEU A 91 10.49 -5.19 4.22
C LEU A 91 10.34 -5.64 5.69
N GLY A 92 9.47 -6.63 5.90
CA GLY A 92 8.93 -7.02 7.19
C GLY A 92 7.69 -6.22 7.61
N TYR A 93 7.01 -5.54 6.68
CA TYR A 93 5.73 -4.90 6.96
C TYR A 93 4.67 -5.97 7.17
N LYS A 94 3.99 -5.93 8.31
CA LYS A 94 3.05 -7.00 8.69
C LYS A 94 1.65 -6.81 8.10
N LYS A 95 1.28 -5.58 7.75
CA LYS A 95 -0.09 -5.20 7.40
C LYS A 95 -0.08 -4.37 6.12
N VAL A 96 0.08 -5.03 4.98
CA VAL A 96 0.07 -4.37 3.67
C VAL A 96 -1.17 -4.81 2.89
N VAL A 97 -1.90 -3.84 2.38
CA VAL A 97 -3.13 -4.04 1.60
C VAL A 97 -2.93 -3.46 0.21
N ASP A 98 -2.91 -4.32 -0.81
CA ASP A 98 -2.94 -3.91 -2.22
C ASP A 98 -4.37 -3.50 -2.61
N LEU A 99 -4.53 -2.24 -3.00
CA LEU A 99 -5.79 -1.72 -3.51
C LEU A 99 -5.93 -2.04 -5.01
N ALA A 100 -6.69 -3.08 -5.29
CA ALA A 100 -7.01 -3.53 -6.62
C ALA A 100 -7.86 -2.51 -7.38
N GLY A 101 -7.67 -2.45 -8.70
CA GLY A 101 -8.30 -1.44 -9.56
C GLY A 101 -7.51 -0.14 -9.64
N GLY A 102 -6.85 0.26 -8.56
CA GLY A 102 -6.05 1.49 -8.53
C GLY A 102 -6.89 2.75 -8.74
N TYR A 103 -6.24 3.86 -9.07
CA TYR A 103 -6.89 5.15 -9.25
C TYR A 103 -7.99 5.15 -10.32
N ASP A 104 -7.85 4.36 -11.39
CA ASP A 104 -8.86 4.25 -12.46
C ASP A 104 -10.22 3.78 -11.91
N ALA A 105 -10.21 2.71 -11.12
CA ALA A 105 -11.42 2.17 -10.49
C ALA A 105 -12.01 3.12 -9.43
N TRP A 106 -11.18 3.93 -8.78
CA TRP A 106 -11.66 4.95 -7.85
C TRP A 106 -12.40 6.07 -8.57
N LEU A 107 -11.91 6.49 -9.75
CA LEU A 107 -12.61 7.46 -10.59
C LEU A 107 -13.98 6.93 -11.05
N GLU A 108 -14.06 5.65 -11.44
CA GLU A 108 -15.33 5.03 -11.84
C GLU A 108 -16.33 4.93 -10.69
N PHE A 109 -15.88 4.71 -9.46
CA PHE A 109 -16.75 4.62 -8.29
C PHE A 109 -17.22 5.97 -7.74
N LYS A 110 -16.52 7.06 -8.06
CA LYS A 110 -16.83 8.41 -7.57
C LYS A 110 -18.02 9.08 -8.29
N ASP A 111 -18.61 8.43 -9.29
CA ASP A 111 -19.79 8.89 -10.05
C ASP A 111 -21.11 8.59 -9.32
#